data_AF-D1PUF4-F1
#
_entry.id   AF-D1PUF4-F1
#
_cell.length_a   1.000
_cell.length_b   1.000
_cell.length_c   1.000
_cell.angle_alpha   90.00
_cell.angle_beta   90.00
_cell.angle_gamma   90.00
#
_symmetry.space_group_name_H-M   'P 1'
#
loop_
_entity.id
_entity.type
_entity.pdbx_description
1 polymer ?
#
loop_
_entity_poly.entity_id
_entity_poly.type
_entity_poly.pdbx_seq_one_letter_code
_entity_poly.pdbx_strand_id
1 'polypeptide(L)'
;MSGQTQIMIPDTPKKTDSQYAKIKKHKLFRKRAGIEPVIGHCKADHRLGRNFYKGLFGDSINVMLAAAAFNFKRAMRLLFCLIERVIMWCCGRLNLNFQYQFITQVYMKNVMSPF
;
A
#
# COMPACT_ATOMS: atom_id res chain seq x y z
N MET A 1 7.01 27.11 -10.39
CA MET A 1 8.42 26.66 -10.24
C MET A 1 8.44 25.14 -10.20
N SER A 2 8.88 24.47 -11.26
CA SER A 2 9.09 23.02 -11.24
C SER A 2 10.23 22.70 -10.27
N GLY A 3 9.98 21.96 -9.20
CA GLY A 3 11.02 21.56 -8.25
C GLY A 3 12.15 20.82 -8.96
N GLN A 4 13.41 21.12 -8.62
CA GLN A 4 14.61 20.51 -9.18
C GLN A 4 14.67 19.00 -8.87
N THR A 5 13.88 18.22 -9.58
CA THR A 5 13.86 16.77 -9.44
C THR A 5 14.98 16.22 -10.33
N GLN A 6 16.09 15.82 -9.72
CA GLN A 6 17.16 15.16 -10.46
C GLN A 6 16.72 13.77 -10.92
N ILE A 7 16.59 13.61 -12.22
CA ILE A 7 16.23 12.33 -12.84
C ILE A 7 17.48 11.44 -12.85
N MET A 8 17.51 10.43 -11.99
CA MET A 8 18.57 9.41 -12.01
C MET A 8 18.27 8.37 -13.08
N ILE A 9 19.12 8.32 -14.10
CA ILE A 9 19.10 7.31 -15.17
C ILE A 9 19.91 6.10 -14.71
N PRO A 10 19.40 4.87 -14.88
CA PRO A 10 20.18 3.67 -14.64
C PRO A 10 21.43 3.63 -15.52
N ASP A 11 22.58 3.52 -14.87
CA ASP A 11 23.87 3.33 -15.51
C ASP A 11 24.62 2.24 -14.72
N THR A 12 25.56 1.60 -15.40
CA THR A 12 26.46 0.64 -14.79
C THR A 12 27.19 1.27 -13.59
N PRO A 13 27.31 0.55 -12.45
CA PRO A 13 27.98 1.10 -11.29
C PRO A 13 29.45 1.42 -11.61
N LYS A 14 29.86 2.66 -11.36
CA LYS A 14 31.22 3.11 -11.70
C LYS A 14 32.22 2.56 -10.69
N LYS A 15 33.46 2.31 -11.13
CA LYS A 15 34.54 1.87 -10.23
C LYS A 15 34.83 2.90 -9.12
N THR A 16 34.57 4.18 -9.40
CA THR A 16 34.72 5.32 -8.49
C THR A 16 33.59 5.47 -7.46
N ASP A 17 32.47 4.78 -7.63
CA ASP A 17 31.36 4.87 -6.67
C ASP A 17 31.73 4.18 -5.34
N SER A 18 31.45 4.85 -4.22
CA SER A 18 31.53 4.22 -2.90
C SER A 18 30.53 3.06 -2.78
N GLN A 19 30.80 2.11 -1.89
CA GLN A 19 29.88 0.98 -1.64
C GLN A 19 28.48 1.46 -1.26
N TYR A 20 28.39 2.51 -0.43
CA TYR A 20 27.12 3.13 -0.07
C TYR A 20 26.36 3.66 -1.30
N ALA A 21 27.05 4.35 -2.21
CA ALA A 21 26.44 4.88 -3.42
C ALA A 21 25.90 3.76 -4.33
N LYS A 22 26.65 2.66 -4.47
CA LYS A 22 26.23 1.47 -5.24
C LYS A 22 24.97 0.84 -4.65
N ILE A 23 24.92 0.64 -3.33
CA ILE A 23 23.75 0.08 -2.64
C ILE A 23 22.54 0.99 -2.80
N LYS A 24 22.71 2.31 -2.66
CA LYS A 24 21.64 3.30 -2.82
C LYS A 24 21.06 3.27 -4.24
N LYS A 25 21.93 3.29 -5.27
CA LYS A 25 21.54 3.16 -6.68
C LYS A 25 20.79 1.85 -6.93
N HIS A 26 21.33 0.72 -6.47
CA HIS A 26 20.70 -0.60 -6.62
C HIS A 26 19.32 -0.68 -5.95
N LYS A 27 19.14 -0.10 -4.76
CA LYS A 27 17.83 -0.03 -4.07
C LYS A 27 16.79 0.76 -4.88
N LEU A 28 17.19 1.84 -5.54
CA LEU A 28 16.31 2.62 -6.41
C LEU A 28 15.91 1.84 -7.67
N PHE A 29 16.86 1.14 -8.30
CA PHE A 29 16.56 0.34 -9.49
C PHE A 29 15.66 -0.86 -9.18
N ARG A 30 15.85 -1.55 -8.06
CA ARG A 30 14.93 -2.60 -7.62
C ARG A 30 13.51 -2.10 -7.42
N LYS A 31 13.34 -0.89 -6.87
CA LYS A 31 12.01 -0.27 -6.77
C LYS A 31 11.40 0.01 -8.14
N ARG A 32 12.21 0.45 -9.12
CA ARG A 32 11.76 0.73 -10.50
C ARG A 32 11.36 -0.55 -11.24
N ALA A 33 12.18 -1.60 -11.13
CA ALA A 33 11.92 -2.92 -11.71
C ALA A 33 10.61 -3.55 -11.20
N GLY A 34 10.19 -3.26 -9.97
CA GLY A 34 8.88 -3.70 -9.46
C GLY A 34 7.68 -2.95 -10.05
N ILE A 35 7.88 -1.77 -10.63
CA ILE A 35 6.83 -0.93 -11.22
C ILE A 35 6.66 -1.23 -12.72
N GLU A 36 7.73 -1.63 -13.41
CA GLU A 36 7.74 -1.93 -14.84
C GLU A 36 6.70 -2.98 -15.27
N PRO A 37 6.52 -4.12 -14.55
CA PRO A 37 5.48 -5.09 -14.88
C PRO A 37 4.07 -4.49 -14.79
N VAL A 38 3.82 -3.65 -13.78
CA VAL A 38 2.53 -2.97 -13.60
C VAL A 38 2.26 -2.03 -14.77
N ILE A 39 3.26 -1.26 -15.19
CA ILE A 39 3.15 -0.39 -16.37
C ILE A 39 2.92 -1.21 -17.64
N GLY A 40 3.60 -2.34 -17.78
CA GLY A 40 3.40 -3.29 -18.88
C GLY A 40 1.96 -3.80 -18.95
N HIS A 41 1.42 -4.29 -17.84
CA HIS A 41 0.03 -4.70 -17.70
C HIS A 41 -0.95 -3.54 -17.99
N CYS A 42 -0.68 -2.34 -17.48
CA CYS A 42 -1.50 -1.16 -17.80
C CYS A 42 -1.53 -0.86 -19.29
N LYS A 43 -0.40 -0.98 -19.99
CA LYS A 43 -0.31 -0.75 -21.43
C LYS A 43 -1.03 -1.83 -22.25
N ALA A 44 -0.80 -3.11 -21.91
CA ALA A 44 -1.30 -4.26 -22.66
C ALA A 44 -2.77 -4.61 -22.34
N ASP A 45 -3.11 -4.67 -21.06
CA ASP A 45 -4.39 -5.21 -20.58
C ASP A 45 -5.45 -4.11 -20.37
N HIS A 46 -5.05 -2.92 -19.93
CA HIS A 46 -5.99 -1.84 -19.56
C HIS A 46 -6.31 -0.84 -20.69
N ARG A 47 -6.25 -1.28 -21.96
CA ARG A 47 -6.72 -0.54 -23.15
C ARG A 47 -6.03 0.82 -23.41
N LEU A 48 -4.93 1.12 -22.73
CA LEU A 48 -4.13 2.33 -22.95
C LEU A 48 -3.58 2.42 -24.38
N GLY A 49 -3.26 1.29 -25.01
CA GLY A 49 -2.87 1.22 -26.42
C GLY A 49 -4.02 0.98 -27.41
N ARG A 50 -5.29 0.94 -26.96
CA ARG A 50 -6.47 0.61 -27.79
C ARG A 50 -7.48 1.75 -27.91
N ASN A 51 -7.58 2.63 -26.91
CA ASN A 51 -8.43 3.83 -26.98
C ASN A 51 -7.57 5.04 -27.32
N PHE A 52 -7.49 5.37 -28.61
CA PHE A 52 -6.95 6.63 -29.08
C PHE A 52 -8.01 7.70 -28.85
N TYR A 53 -7.81 8.52 -27.82
CA TYR A 53 -8.66 9.69 -27.62
C TYR A 53 -8.28 10.77 -28.64
N LYS A 54 -8.78 12.00 -28.50
CA LYS A 54 -8.65 13.11 -29.47
C LYS A 54 -7.18 13.61 -29.60
N GLY A 55 -6.29 12.75 -30.13
CA GLY A 55 -4.85 12.97 -30.21
C GLY A 55 -4.11 12.87 -28.86
N LEU A 56 -2.86 13.35 -28.87
CA LEU A 56 -1.92 13.30 -27.73
C LEU A 56 -2.49 13.84 -26.41
N PHE A 57 -3.34 14.86 -26.48
CA PHE A 57 -3.98 15.44 -25.29
C PHE A 57 -4.92 14.43 -24.61
N GLY A 58 -5.75 13.74 -25.38
CA GLY A 58 -6.65 12.72 -24.86
C GLY A 58 -5.91 11.51 -24.30
N ASP A 59 -4.83 11.09 -24.95
CA ASP A 59 -4.00 9.98 -24.49
C ASP A 59 -3.32 10.30 -23.16
N SER A 60 -2.88 11.55 -22.96
CA SER A 60 -2.30 12.00 -21.69
C SER A 60 -3.29 11.92 -20.53
N ILE A 61 -4.56 12.26 -20.77
CA ILE A 61 -5.64 12.16 -19.78
C ILE A 61 -5.93 10.70 -19.45
N ASN A 62 -5.97 9.83 -20.47
CA ASN A 62 -6.20 8.40 -20.29
C ASN A 62 -5.12 7.75 -19.41
N VAL A 63 -3.84 8.07 -19.65
CA VAL A 63 -2.72 7.63 -18.81
C VAL A 63 -2.86 8.13 -17.37
N MET A 64 -3.20 9.40 -17.19
CA MET A 64 -3.34 10.01 -15.86
C MET A 64 -4.46 9.35 -15.05
N LEU A 65 -5.62 9.12 -15.68
CA LEU A 65 -6.76 8.46 -15.04
C LEU A 65 -6.46 6.98 -14.72
N ALA A 66 -5.81 6.25 -15.63
CA ALA A 66 -5.39 4.88 -15.39
C ALA A 66 -4.42 4.77 -14.19
N ALA A 67 -3.45 5.69 -14.11
CA ALA A 67 -2.53 5.77 -12.99
C ALA A 67 -3.24 6.12 -11.67
N ALA A 68 -4.18 7.08 -11.71
CA ALA A 68 -4.99 7.46 -10.56
C ALA A 68 -5.83 6.28 -10.05
N ALA A 69 -6.53 5.57 -10.93
CA ALA A 69 -7.32 4.39 -10.60
C ALA A 69 -6.47 3.29 -9.94
N PHE A 70 -5.27 3.04 -10.45
CA PHE A 70 -4.34 2.08 -9.84
C PHE A 70 -3.91 2.49 -8.42
N ASN A 71 -3.62 3.78 -8.22
CA ASN A 71 -3.29 4.32 -6.90
C ASN A 71 -4.47 4.22 -5.92
N PHE A 72 -5.69 4.56 -6.36
CA PHE A 72 -6.89 4.40 -5.54
C PHE A 72 -7.16 2.94 -5.19
N LYS A 73 -6.98 2.00 -6.11
CA LYS A 73 -7.10 0.56 -5.82
C LYS A 73 -6.15 0.12 -4.71
N ARG A 74 -4.91 0.63 -4.68
CA ARG A 74 -3.96 0.37 -3.59
C ARG A 74 -4.41 1.00 -2.27
N ALA A 75 -4.86 2.25 -2.31
CA ALA A 75 -5.35 2.95 -1.12
C ALA A 75 -6.58 2.25 -0.50
N MET A 76 -7.54 1.84 -1.34
CA MET A 76 -8.73 1.12 -0.90
C MET A 76 -8.37 -0.22 -0.24
N ARG A 77 -7.43 -0.99 -0.79
CA ARG A 77 -6.97 -2.24 -0.14
C ARG A 77 -6.37 -1.98 1.26
N LEU A 78 -5.57 -0.93 1.40
CA LEU A 78 -5.03 -0.55 2.72
C LEU A 78 -6.14 -0.14 3.68
N LEU A 79 -7.13 0.62 3.20
CA LEU A 79 -8.28 1.02 4.00
C LEU A 79 -9.08 -0.20 4.47
N PHE A 80 -9.36 -1.17 3.59
CA PHE A 80 -10.03 -2.41 3.97
C PHE A 80 -9.25 -3.17 5.05
N CYS A 81 -7.93 -3.35 4.89
CA CYS A 81 -7.13 -4.00 5.93
C CYS A 81 -7.13 -3.25 7.26
N LEU A 82 -7.19 -1.91 7.25
CA LEU A 82 -7.30 -1.12 8.49
C LEU A 82 -8.67 -1.32 9.15
N ILE A 83 -9.75 -1.30 8.37
CA ILE A 83 -11.10 -1.55 8.87
C ILE A 83 -11.19 -2.95 9.50
N GLU A 84 -10.69 -3.99 8.82
CA GLU A 84 -10.65 -5.35 9.35
C GLU A 84 -9.88 -5.44 10.68
N ARG A 85 -8.73 -4.77 10.77
CA ARG A 85 -7.94 -4.72 12.01
C ARG A 85 -8.68 -4.00 13.15
N VAL A 86 -9.37 -2.91 12.85
CA VAL A 86 -10.18 -2.18 13.83
C VAL A 86 -11.34 -3.05 14.31
N ILE A 87 -12.04 -3.72 13.39
CA ILE A 87 -13.13 -4.64 13.73
C ILE A 87 -12.63 -5.76 14.62
N MET A 88 -11.53 -6.44 14.26
CA MET A 88 -10.94 -7.51 15.07
C MET A 88 -10.52 -7.00 16.46
N TRP A 89 -9.92 -5.80 16.53
CA TRP A 89 -9.54 -5.20 17.81
C TRP A 89 -10.76 -4.87 18.69
N CYS A 90 -11.81 -4.29 18.10
CA CYS A 90 -13.06 -4.01 18.80
C CYS A 90 -13.75 -5.30 19.28
N CYS A 91 -13.87 -6.32 18.42
CA CYS A 91 -14.46 -7.61 18.76
C CYS A 91 -13.65 -8.36 19.83
N GLY A 92 -12.32 -8.39 19.71
CA GLY A 92 -11.44 -9.01 20.71
C GLY A 92 -11.50 -8.29 22.06
N ARG A 93 -11.61 -6.96 22.05
CA ARG A 93 -11.79 -6.15 23.27
C ARG A 93 -13.16 -6.38 23.92
N LEU A 94 -14.24 -6.52 23.14
CA LEU A 94 -15.56 -6.85 23.67
C LEU A 94 -15.59 -8.25 24.30
N ASN A 95 -14.91 -9.23 23.68
CA ASN A 95 -14.85 -10.60 24.19
C ASN A 95 -14.05 -10.71 25.49
N LEU A 96 -12.91 -10.02 25.59
CA LEU A 96 -12.16 -9.89 26.85
C LEU A 96 -13.01 -9.23 27.95
N ASN A 97 -13.67 -8.10 27.65
CA ASN A 97 -14.53 -7.43 28.63
C ASN A 97 -15.68 -8.33 29.13
N PHE A 98 -16.27 -9.15 28.24
CA PHE A 98 -17.30 -10.11 28.62
C PHE A 98 -16.75 -11.21 29.53
N GLN A 99 -15.56 -11.76 29.23
CA GLN A 99 -14.89 -12.75 30.07
C GLN A 99 -14.51 -12.16 31.44
N TYR A 100 -13.96 -10.94 31.50
CA TYR A 100 -13.65 -10.27 32.77
C TYR A 100 -14.90 -10.01 33.62
N GLN A 101 -16.01 -9.56 33.00
CA GLN A 101 -17.29 -9.39 33.70
C GLN A 101 -17.83 -10.73 34.22
N PHE A 102 -17.72 -11.81 33.42
CA PHE A 102 -18.18 -13.13 33.82
C PHE A 102 -17.34 -13.71 34.98
N ILE A 103 -16.01 -13.63 34.89
CA ILE A 103 -15.09 -14.11 35.95
C ILE A 103 -15.30 -13.32 37.25
N THR A 104 -15.43 -12.00 37.18
CA THR A 104 -15.67 -11.18 38.38
C THR A 104 -17.04 -11.50 39.01
N GLN A 105 -18.08 -11.73 38.22
CA GLN A 105 -19.39 -12.15 38.73
C GLN A 105 -19.34 -13.54 39.37
N VAL A 106 -18.65 -14.51 38.77
CA VAL A 106 -18.46 -15.85 39.35
C VAL A 106 -17.64 -15.78 40.64
N TYR A 107 -16.53 -15.05 40.64
CA TYR A 107 -15.69 -14.87 41.83
C TYR A 107 -16.48 -14.20 42.98
N MET A 108 -17.21 -13.13 42.69
CA MET A 108 -18.05 -12.44 43.68
C MET A 108 -19.16 -13.36 44.22
N LYS A 109 -19.81 -14.17 43.37
CA LYS A 109 -20.82 -15.16 43.83
C LYS A 109 -20.25 -16.25 44.75
N ASN A 110 -19.03 -16.72 44.51
CA ASN A 110 -18.38 -17.73 45.34
C ASN A 110 -17.80 -17.16 46.65
N VAL A 111 -17.43 -15.87 46.67
CA VAL A 111 -17.00 -15.18 47.90
C VAL A 111 -18.19 -14.79 48.77
N MET A 112 -19.35 -14.49 48.17
CA MET A 112 -20.57 -14.09 48.87
C MET A 112 -21.56 -15.22 49.16
N SER A 113 -21.27 -16.47 48.74
CA SER A 113 -22.01 -17.65 49.20
C SER A 113 -21.55 -17.98 50.62
N PRO A 114 -22.36 -17.69 51.66
CA PRO A 114 -21.98 -17.98 53.02
C PRO A 114 -22.10 -19.49 53.23
N PHE A 115 -21.11 -20.04 53.95
CA PHE A 115 -21.44 -21.10 54.89
C PHE A 115 -22.41 -20.52 55.93
#